data_AF-A0A9W9X4T3-F1
#
_entry.id   AF-A0A9W9X4T3-F1
#
_cell.length_a   1.000
_cell.length_b   1.000
_cell.length_c   1.000
_cell.angle_alpha   90.00
_cell.angle_beta   90.00
_cell.angle_gamma   90.00
#
_symmetry.space_group_name_H-M   'P 1'
#
loop_
_entity.id
_entity.type
_entity.pdbx_description
1 polymer ?
#
loop_
_entity_poly.entity_id
_entity_poly.type
_entity_poly.pdbx_seq_one_letter_code
_entity_poly.pdbx_strand_id
1 'polypeptide(L)'
;MAEREDSDMASSGVVESAEVEMAPIDEGEKEEDPGFVPEEGEMAPVLQEEEDEDPGFVSWAGERHPQVLGPQGFRPVWSNVDGYPGEIPSDILEWVGPENPTAADHLRMVGPISSLLWLARFDDLARTMLSPEYATWNEVMVVPSSATIRSLLPDLAAEERIPSSVYQRYTEYPPALTPVASDSPDLSIPSCVTTATKSFSLLSLFPLTADRNLPDKILSVRISFDKPDKLAQRIERDLIQTLGKGLLFSGTKRSFLELQMKWFVPVLNASNTDNEFGPGIYTTSSLAHALFYAGPQGVLLVFKSPDFQDVNIWEPDDNDWRTIVDHWTGRRAATQKPLGWESDVTKGPISVARRRSSTSIRDRGPHTQVVATAYPGAAALARSLCMVIWIE
;
A
#
# COMPACT_ATOMS: atom_id res chain seq x y z
N MET A 1 52.24 -41.14 -37.69
CA MET A 1 51.52 -42.43 -37.63
C MET A 1 50.17 -42.10 -37.02
N ALA A 2 49.16 -41.72 -37.81
CA ALA A 2 48.26 -42.57 -38.61
C ALA A 2 47.38 -43.40 -37.64
N GLU A 3 46.04 -43.41 -37.65
CA GLU A 3 44.97 -43.17 -38.64
C GLU A 3 43.72 -42.65 -37.87
N ARG A 4 42.97 -41.62 -38.29
CA ARG A 4 41.82 -41.60 -39.23
C ARG A 4 40.88 -42.80 -39.16
N GLU A 5 39.65 -42.56 -38.67
CA GLU A 5 38.43 -43.14 -39.24
C GLU A 5 37.23 -42.22 -38.98
N ASP A 6 36.57 -41.86 -40.09
CA ASP A 6 35.33 -41.11 -40.21
C ASP A 6 34.12 -42.00 -39.93
N SER A 7 33.02 -41.43 -39.42
CA SER A 7 31.68 -42.01 -39.57
C SER A 7 30.63 -40.92 -39.40
N ASP A 8 30.23 -40.36 -40.53
CA ASP A 8 28.99 -39.61 -40.72
C ASP A 8 27.76 -40.49 -40.47
N MET A 9 26.76 -39.96 -39.76
CA MET A 9 25.35 -40.20 -40.09
C MET A 9 24.50 -38.98 -39.71
N ALA A 10 23.92 -38.40 -40.74
CA ALA A 10 22.94 -37.33 -40.70
C ALA A 10 21.58 -37.83 -40.17
N SER A 11 20.86 -36.97 -39.45
CA SER A 11 19.41 -37.04 -39.37
C SER A 11 18.83 -35.63 -39.41
N SER A 12 18.24 -35.33 -40.56
CA SER A 12 17.47 -34.14 -40.86
C SER A 12 16.06 -34.24 -40.27
N GLY A 13 15.74 -33.41 -39.29
CA GLY A 13 14.37 -33.17 -38.83
C GLY A 13 13.81 -31.92 -39.51
N VAL A 14 13.00 -32.12 -40.53
CA VAL A 14 12.16 -31.10 -41.16
C VAL A 14 10.96 -30.85 -40.23
N VAL A 15 10.75 -29.62 -39.78
CA VAL A 15 9.51 -29.23 -39.08
C VAL A 15 8.74 -28.31 -40.01
N GLU A 16 7.62 -28.85 -40.44
CA GLU A 16 6.61 -28.32 -41.34
C GLU A 16 5.94 -27.07 -40.73
N SER A 17 5.97 -25.97 -41.46
CA SER A 17 5.32 -24.71 -41.08
C SER A 17 3.87 -24.77 -41.57
N ALA A 18 2.92 -24.81 -40.64
CA ALA A 18 1.50 -24.71 -40.95
C ALA A 18 1.12 -23.22 -41.14
N GLU A 19 0.88 -22.83 -42.38
CA GLU A 19 0.20 -21.59 -42.74
C GLU A 19 -1.28 -21.69 -42.34
N VAL A 20 -1.72 -20.78 -41.46
CA VAL A 20 -3.14 -20.62 -41.13
C VAL A 20 -3.73 -19.60 -42.09
N GLU A 21 -4.54 -20.11 -43.01
CA GLU A 21 -5.34 -19.37 -43.98
C GLU A 21 -6.44 -18.59 -43.25
N MET A 22 -6.35 -17.25 -43.24
CA MET A 22 -7.41 -16.38 -42.70
C MET A 22 -8.49 -16.17 -43.75
N ALA A 23 -9.69 -16.68 -43.47
CA ALA A 23 -10.91 -16.39 -44.21
C ALA A 23 -11.37 -14.94 -43.98
N PRO A 24 -12.00 -14.29 -44.99
CA PRO A 24 -12.44 -12.91 -44.88
C PRO A 24 -13.70 -12.79 -44.01
N ILE A 25 -13.71 -11.76 -43.16
CA ILE A 25 -14.85 -11.38 -42.33
C ILE A 25 -15.82 -10.59 -43.20
N ASP A 26 -17.05 -11.08 -43.23
CA ASP A 26 -18.22 -10.54 -43.92
C ASP A 26 -18.73 -9.28 -43.20
N GLU A 27 -18.84 -8.17 -43.94
CA GLU A 27 -19.35 -6.89 -43.45
C GLU A 27 -20.89 -6.91 -43.45
N GLY A 28 -21.45 -7.27 -42.30
CA GLY A 28 -22.89 -7.22 -42.03
C GLY A 28 -23.43 -5.80 -41.91
N GLU A 29 -24.53 -5.58 -42.63
CA GLU A 29 -25.24 -4.35 -42.92
C GLU A 29 -25.70 -3.51 -41.70
N LYS A 30 -25.68 -2.19 -41.89
CA LYS A 30 -26.34 -1.19 -41.05
C LYS A 30 -27.86 -1.24 -41.25
N GLU A 31 -28.61 -1.57 -40.20
CA GLU A 31 -30.02 -1.19 -40.10
C GLU A 31 -30.15 0.13 -39.32
N GLU A 32 -30.81 1.09 -39.95
CA GLU A 32 -31.23 2.37 -39.39
C GLU A 32 -32.53 2.18 -38.61
N ASP A 33 -32.54 2.49 -37.31
CA ASP A 33 -33.75 2.50 -36.48
C ASP A 33 -34.28 3.94 -36.35
N PRO A 34 -35.57 4.23 -36.68
CA PRO A 34 -36.08 5.58 -36.75
C PRO A 34 -36.62 6.10 -35.40
N GLY A 35 -36.18 7.31 -35.04
CA GLY A 35 -37.01 8.34 -34.42
C GLY A 35 -37.71 8.02 -33.08
N PHE A 36 -37.05 8.32 -31.97
CA PHE A 36 -37.71 8.52 -30.67
C PHE A 36 -37.87 10.02 -30.39
N VAL A 37 -39.12 10.48 -30.31
CA VAL A 37 -39.50 11.83 -29.85
C VAL A 37 -39.89 11.70 -28.37
N PRO A 38 -39.29 12.44 -27.42
CA PRO A 38 -39.80 12.47 -26.06
C PRO A 38 -40.95 13.49 -25.98
N GLU A 39 -42.14 13.00 -25.63
CA GLU A 39 -43.23 13.82 -25.10
C GLU A 39 -42.82 14.44 -23.76
N GLU A 40 -43.25 15.70 -23.56
CA GLU A 40 -43.05 16.50 -22.36
C GLU A 40 -43.74 15.83 -21.16
N GLY A 41 -42.93 15.26 -20.26
CA GLY A 41 -43.37 14.67 -18.99
C GLY A 41 -43.20 15.66 -17.84
N GLU A 42 -44.30 15.85 -17.10
CA GLU A 42 -44.44 16.63 -15.87
C GLU A 42 -43.31 16.38 -14.85
N MET A 43 -42.75 17.47 -14.30
CA MET A 43 -41.76 17.43 -13.23
C MET A 43 -42.40 17.02 -11.90
N ALA A 44 -42.14 15.80 -11.45
CA ALA A 44 -42.29 15.40 -10.06
C ALA A 44 -41.15 15.99 -9.20
N PRO A 45 -41.38 16.33 -7.93
CA PRO A 45 -40.37 16.95 -7.09
C PRO A 45 -39.29 15.92 -6.71
N VAL A 46 -38.03 16.26 -7.00
CA VAL A 46 -36.85 15.53 -6.51
C VAL A 46 -36.80 15.71 -5.00
N LEU A 47 -37.18 14.67 -4.26
CA LEU A 47 -36.84 14.53 -2.85
C LEU A 47 -35.35 14.24 -2.78
N GLN A 48 -34.57 15.21 -2.26
CA GLN A 48 -33.21 14.96 -1.83
C GLN A 48 -33.28 14.01 -0.64
N GLU A 49 -32.84 12.77 -0.83
CA GLU A 49 -32.61 11.84 0.27
C GLU A 49 -31.46 12.38 1.12
N GLU A 50 -31.76 12.74 2.36
CA GLU A 50 -30.74 12.99 3.39
C GLU A 50 -30.08 11.63 3.68
N GLU A 51 -28.89 11.42 3.11
CA GLU A 51 -28.03 10.31 3.51
C GLU A 51 -27.61 10.53 4.98
N ASP A 52 -28.04 9.63 5.86
CA ASP A 52 -27.56 9.55 7.24
C ASP A 52 -26.03 9.29 7.24
N GLU A 53 -25.24 10.37 7.28
CA GLU A 53 -23.77 10.32 7.31
C GLU A 53 -23.26 9.84 8.69
N ASP A 54 -22.49 8.75 8.69
CA ASP A 54 -21.71 8.27 9.83
C ASP A 54 -20.65 9.32 10.21
N PRO A 55 -20.65 9.87 11.45
CA PRO A 55 -19.75 10.94 11.85
C PRO A 55 -18.26 10.56 11.90
N GLY A 56 -17.90 9.30 11.62
CA GLY A 56 -16.53 8.80 11.70
C GLY A 56 -15.73 8.71 10.39
N PHE A 57 -16.31 9.01 9.21
CA PHE A 57 -15.65 8.69 7.94
C PHE A 57 -15.69 9.84 6.91
N VAL A 58 -14.50 10.35 6.53
CA VAL A 58 -14.36 11.33 5.45
C VAL A 58 -14.43 10.62 4.11
N SER A 59 -15.58 10.65 3.45
CA SER A 59 -15.70 10.16 2.07
C SER A 59 -14.81 10.98 1.13
N TRP A 60 -14.20 10.33 0.14
CA TRP A 60 -13.38 10.96 -0.91
C TRP A 60 -14.22 11.71 -1.96
N ALA A 61 -15.48 12.03 -1.64
CA ALA A 61 -16.36 12.86 -2.44
C ALA A 61 -15.86 14.32 -2.42
N GLY A 62 -16.14 15.07 -3.48
CA GLY A 62 -15.66 16.43 -3.68
C GLY A 62 -15.96 17.42 -2.54
N GLU A 63 -15.35 18.60 -2.64
CA GLU A 63 -15.57 19.71 -1.70
C GLU A 63 -17.06 20.10 -1.64
N ARG A 64 -17.54 20.46 -0.45
CA ARG A 64 -18.91 20.95 -0.24
C ARG A 64 -19.08 22.32 -0.92
N HIS A 65 -20.32 22.69 -1.25
CA HIS A 65 -20.62 23.98 -1.84
C HIS A 65 -20.48 25.12 -0.81
N PRO A 66 -19.84 26.27 -1.12
CA PRO A 66 -19.66 27.36 -0.15
C PRO A 66 -20.94 27.88 0.52
N GLN A 67 -22.07 27.82 -0.20
CA GLN A 67 -23.37 28.31 0.29
C GLN A 67 -23.93 27.52 1.47
N VAL A 68 -23.44 26.30 1.74
CA VAL A 68 -23.93 25.48 2.87
C VAL A 68 -23.23 25.80 4.21
N LEU A 69 -22.26 26.72 4.24
CA LEU A 69 -21.54 27.12 5.46
C LEU A 69 -22.44 27.80 6.50
N GLY A 70 -23.25 28.77 6.07
CA GLY A 70 -24.08 29.59 6.96
C GLY A 70 -25.05 28.77 7.81
N PRO A 71 -25.85 27.86 7.23
CA PRO A 71 -26.73 26.96 7.97
C PRO A 71 -26.01 26.08 9.01
N GLN A 72 -24.72 25.82 8.81
CA GLN A 72 -23.90 24.95 9.65
C GLN A 72 -23.12 25.72 10.74
N GLY A 73 -23.38 27.02 10.88
CA GLY A 73 -22.72 27.87 11.88
C GLY A 73 -21.28 28.26 11.53
N PHE A 74 -20.82 27.96 10.30
CA PHE A 74 -19.51 28.41 9.83
C PHE A 74 -19.63 29.78 9.16
N ARG A 75 -18.58 30.59 9.34
CA ARG A 75 -18.49 31.88 8.66
C ARG A 75 -18.33 31.66 7.15
N PRO A 76 -19.01 32.44 6.29
CA PRO A 76 -18.88 32.29 4.84
C PRO A 76 -17.47 32.52 4.32
N VAL A 77 -17.21 32.01 3.12
CA VAL A 77 -15.96 32.23 2.37
C VAL A 77 -16.29 33.00 1.10
N TRP A 78 -15.31 33.77 0.60
CA TRP A 78 -15.37 34.32 -0.75
C TRP A 78 -14.89 33.24 -1.73
N SER A 79 -15.59 33.05 -2.85
CA SER A 79 -15.12 32.23 -3.96
C SER A 79 -15.03 33.04 -5.25
N ASN A 80 -14.18 32.63 -6.19
CA ASN A 80 -14.08 33.26 -7.50
C ASN A 80 -15.28 32.97 -8.43
N VAL A 81 -16.15 32.02 -8.05
CA VAL A 81 -17.37 31.66 -8.79
C VAL A 81 -18.58 32.41 -8.26
N ASP A 82 -18.79 32.40 -6.95
CA ASP A 82 -20.01 32.88 -6.30
C ASP A 82 -19.83 34.22 -5.57
N GLY A 83 -18.58 34.68 -5.44
CA GLY A 83 -18.24 35.82 -4.60
C GLY A 83 -18.40 35.50 -3.11
N TYR A 84 -18.60 36.54 -2.30
CA TYR A 84 -18.92 36.41 -0.88
C TYR A 84 -20.43 36.67 -0.67
N PRO A 85 -21.13 35.88 0.14
CA PRO A 85 -22.54 36.13 0.41
C PRO A 85 -22.72 37.34 1.33
N GLY A 86 -23.14 38.46 0.75
CA GLY A 86 -23.42 39.72 1.47
C GLY A 86 -22.22 40.67 1.51
N GLU A 87 -22.11 41.45 2.59
CA GLU A 87 -21.01 42.40 2.77
C GLU A 87 -19.72 41.67 3.10
N ILE A 88 -18.66 41.95 2.33
CA ILE A 88 -17.35 41.31 2.48
C ILE A 88 -16.66 41.89 3.71
N PRO A 89 -16.30 41.07 4.72
CA PRO A 89 -15.60 41.57 5.89
C PRO A 89 -14.17 42.04 5.56
N SER A 90 -13.64 42.95 6.39
CA SER A 90 -12.38 43.65 6.12
C SER A 90 -11.15 42.74 5.98
N ASP A 91 -11.08 41.67 6.75
CA ASP A 91 -10.00 40.65 6.72
C ASP A 91 -10.02 39.80 5.45
N ILE A 92 -11.17 39.66 4.78
CA ILE A 92 -11.29 39.03 3.46
C ILE A 92 -11.02 40.07 2.36
N LEU A 93 -11.51 41.31 2.54
CA LEU A 93 -11.25 42.42 1.62
C LEU A 93 -9.76 42.75 1.46
N GLU A 94 -8.92 42.47 2.45
CA GLU A 94 -7.46 42.60 2.32
C GLU A 94 -6.91 41.79 1.12
N TRP A 95 -7.54 40.66 0.80
CA TRP A 95 -7.11 39.75 -0.26
C TRP A 95 -7.82 39.99 -1.60
N VAL A 96 -9.12 40.34 -1.57
CA VAL A 96 -9.97 40.44 -2.76
C VAL A 96 -10.53 41.84 -3.01
N GLY A 97 -10.07 42.82 -2.25
CA GLY A 97 -10.53 44.19 -2.30
C GLY A 97 -10.03 44.98 -3.52
N PRO A 98 -10.54 46.21 -3.69
CA PRO A 98 -10.20 47.07 -4.82
C PRO A 98 -8.72 47.46 -4.89
N GLU A 99 -7.98 47.32 -3.78
CA GLU A 99 -6.54 47.57 -3.71
C GLU A 99 -5.71 46.44 -4.34
N ASN A 100 -6.32 45.27 -4.59
CA ASN A 100 -5.67 44.09 -5.16
C ASN A 100 -6.47 43.50 -6.35
N PRO A 101 -6.73 44.30 -7.42
CA PRO A 101 -7.72 43.97 -8.45
C PRO A 101 -7.36 42.73 -9.27
N THR A 102 -6.07 42.39 -9.39
CA THR A 102 -5.60 41.19 -10.10
C THR A 102 -5.46 39.97 -9.19
N ALA A 103 -5.57 40.12 -7.87
CA ALA A 103 -5.44 39.01 -6.95
C ALA A 103 -6.59 38.02 -7.13
N ALA A 104 -7.82 38.52 -7.27
CA ALA A 104 -9.02 37.70 -7.43
C ALA A 104 -8.94 36.68 -8.59
N ASP A 105 -8.20 36.99 -9.66
CA ASP A 105 -8.00 36.10 -10.82
C ASP A 105 -7.11 34.88 -10.49
N HIS A 106 -6.30 34.99 -9.44
CA HIS A 106 -5.37 33.94 -9.00
C HIS A 106 -5.85 33.19 -7.76
N LEU A 107 -6.97 33.61 -7.16
CA LEU A 107 -7.53 32.99 -5.96
C LEU A 107 -8.75 32.15 -6.32
N ARG A 108 -8.90 31.00 -5.67
CA ARG A 108 -10.10 30.15 -5.74
C ARG A 108 -11.07 30.51 -4.64
N MET A 109 -10.56 30.56 -3.40
CA MET A 109 -11.34 30.82 -2.20
C MET A 109 -10.53 31.59 -1.18
N VAL A 110 -11.21 32.42 -0.40
CA VAL A 110 -10.64 33.16 0.73
C VAL A 110 -11.60 33.09 1.90
N GLY A 111 -11.11 32.67 3.07
CA GLY A 111 -11.91 32.67 4.28
C GLY A 111 -11.26 31.97 5.45
N PRO A 112 -11.97 31.86 6.60
CA PRO A 112 -11.42 31.27 7.81
C PRO A 112 -11.02 29.81 7.60
N ILE A 113 -9.91 29.40 8.22
CA ILE A 113 -9.40 28.02 8.15
C ILE A 113 -10.47 26.99 8.51
N SER A 114 -11.28 27.22 9.54
CA SER A 114 -12.38 26.33 9.95
C SER A 114 -13.38 26.12 8.81
N SER A 115 -13.76 27.19 8.12
CA SER A 115 -14.75 27.14 7.04
C SER A 115 -14.18 26.42 5.81
N LEU A 116 -12.93 26.69 5.46
CA LEU A 116 -12.24 25.98 4.38
C LEU A 116 -12.15 24.49 4.70
N LEU A 117 -11.63 24.11 5.87
CA LEU A 117 -11.51 22.71 6.28
C LEU A 117 -12.86 21.98 6.30
N TRP A 118 -13.93 22.66 6.72
CA TRP A 118 -15.26 22.10 6.67
C TRP A 118 -15.74 21.85 5.22
N LEU A 119 -15.47 22.77 4.30
CA LEU A 119 -15.75 22.55 2.88
C LEU A 119 -14.97 21.36 2.31
N ALA A 120 -13.77 21.10 2.81
CA ALA A 120 -12.95 19.95 2.41
C ALA A 120 -13.34 18.61 3.10
N ARG A 121 -14.45 18.59 3.86
CA ARG A 121 -14.94 17.47 4.65
C ARG A 121 -14.02 17.05 5.80
N PHE A 122 -13.29 17.99 6.38
CA PHE A 122 -12.53 17.77 7.63
C PHE A 122 -13.32 18.27 8.84
N ASP A 123 -14.51 17.71 9.06
CA ASP A 123 -15.50 18.20 10.01
C ASP A 123 -14.96 18.35 11.45
N ASP A 124 -14.28 17.32 11.96
CA ASP A 124 -13.75 17.36 13.33
C ASP A 124 -12.64 18.40 13.49
N LEU A 125 -11.78 18.53 12.49
CA LEU A 125 -10.72 19.53 12.50
C LEU A 125 -11.31 20.94 12.40
N ALA A 126 -12.31 21.15 11.53
CA ALA A 126 -13.02 22.41 11.42
C ALA A 126 -13.68 22.83 12.75
N ARG A 127 -14.31 21.88 13.46
CA ARG A 127 -14.88 22.12 14.81
C ARG A 127 -13.79 22.38 15.86
N THR A 128 -12.66 21.69 15.77
CA THR A 128 -11.51 21.90 16.66
C THR A 128 -11.01 23.33 16.55
N MET A 129 -10.89 23.87 15.33
CA MET A 129 -10.50 25.26 15.08
C MET A 129 -11.46 26.31 15.66
N LEU A 130 -12.71 25.94 15.93
CA LEU A 130 -13.69 26.81 16.58
C LEU A 130 -13.59 26.75 18.12
N SER A 131 -12.81 25.83 18.68
CA SER A 131 -12.63 25.74 20.13
C SER A 131 -11.80 26.92 20.65
N PRO A 132 -12.05 27.42 21.88
CA PRO A 132 -11.35 28.60 22.41
C PRO A 132 -9.82 28.47 22.43
N GLU A 133 -9.31 27.24 22.56
CA GLU A 133 -7.89 26.92 22.56
C GLU A 133 -7.21 27.14 21.20
N TYR A 134 -7.98 27.06 20.11
CA TYR A 134 -7.49 27.15 18.73
C TYR A 134 -8.05 28.36 17.97
N ALA A 135 -8.92 29.16 18.61
CA ALA A 135 -9.59 30.28 17.99
C ALA A 135 -8.62 31.32 17.43
N THR A 136 -7.46 31.50 18.06
CA THR A 136 -6.39 32.39 17.58
C THR A 136 -5.75 31.91 16.29
N TRP A 137 -5.85 30.62 15.96
CA TRP A 137 -5.31 30.05 14.74
C TRP A 137 -6.33 30.00 13.62
N ASN A 138 -7.60 30.34 13.86
CA ASN A 138 -8.66 30.33 12.86
C ASN A 138 -8.72 31.64 12.04
N GLU A 139 -7.60 31.99 11.43
CA GLU A 139 -7.47 33.22 10.64
C GLU A 139 -7.96 33.00 9.19
N VAL A 140 -8.09 34.11 8.46
CA VAL A 140 -8.38 34.07 7.02
C VAL A 140 -7.17 33.54 6.28
N MET A 141 -7.40 32.49 5.48
CA MET A 141 -6.42 31.88 4.61
C MET A 141 -6.91 31.90 3.17
N VAL A 142 -5.96 31.77 2.25
CA VAL A 142 -6.19 31.87 0.81
C VAL A 142 -5.93 30.52 0.15
N VAL A 143 -6.82 30.11 -0.74
CA VAL A 143 -6.65 28.95 -1.61
C VAL A 143 -6.40 29.46 -3.03
N PRO A 144 -5.20 29.26 -3.61
CA PRO A 144 -4.92 29.61 -5.00
C PRO A 144 -5.83 28.89 -6.01
N SER A 145 -6.04 29.48 -7.19
CA SER A 145 -6.84 28.88 -8.28
C SER A 145 -6.32 27.52 -8.76
N SER A 146 -5.02 27.27 -8.61
CA SER A 146 -4.37 26.00 -8.93
C SER A 146 -4.38 24.96 -7.80
N ALA A 147 -4.98 25.28 -6.65
CA ALA A 147 -4.88 24.50 -5.42
C ALA A 147 -6.25 24.05 -4.90
N THR A 148 -6.28 22.91 -4.20
CA THR A 148 -7.47 22.43 -3.48
C THR A 148 -7.39 22.88 -2.03
N ILE A 149 -8.52 22.94 -1.31
CA ILE A 149 -8.46 23.27 0.13
C ILE A 149 -7.60 22.25 0.89
N ARG A 150 -7.63 20.98 0.47
CA ARG A 150 -6.83 19.91 1.08
C ARG A 150 -5.32 20.17 1.02
N SER A 151 -4.85 20.88 0.00
CA SER A 151 -3.43 21.22 -0.13
C SER A 151 -2.93 22.18 0.94
N LEU A 152 -3.82 22.80 1.74
CA LEU A 152 -3.45 23.62 2.88
C LEU A 152 -2.99 22.81 4.10
N LEU A 153 -3.36 21.53 4.19
CA LEU A 153 -3.08 20.72 5.39
C LEU A 153 -1.57 20.60 5.71
N PRO A 154 -0.66 20.34 4.74
CA PRO A 154 0.77 20.30 5.02
C PRO A 154 1.31 21.62 5.57
N ASP A 155 0.85 22.75 5.06
CA ASP A 155 1.29 24.08 5.49
C ASP A 155 0.79 24.38 6.92
N LEU A 156 -0.48 24.09 7.20
CA LEU A 156 -1.06 24.21 8.53
C LEU A 156 -0.33 23.33 9.56
N ALA A 157 0.12 22.14 9.17
CA ALA A 157 0.89 21.25 10.03
C ALA A 157 2.33 21.76 10.24
N ALA A 158 2.98 22.26 9.19
CA ALA A 158 4.33 22.83 9.27
C ALA A 158 4.38 24.08 10.15
N GLU A 159 3.31 24.87 10.17
CA GLU A 159 3.14 26.04 11.03
C GLU A 159 2.67 25.70 12.46
N GLU A 160 2.54 24.40 12.80
CA GLU A 160 2.04 23.91 14.09
C GLU A 160 0.61 24.41 14.44
N ARG A 161 -0.17 24.84 13.43
CA ARG A 161 -1.55 25.33 13.59
C ARG A 161 -2.58 24.20 13.70
N ILE A 162 -2.16 22.98 13.43
CA ILE A 162 -2.92 21.76 13.68
C ILE A 162 -2.00 20.77 14.38
N PRO A 163 -2.45 20.09 15.47
CA PRO A 163 -1.62 19.09 16.12
C PRO A 163 -1.22 17.98 15.14
N SER A 164 0.05 17.56 15.15
CA SER A 164 0.56 16.54 14.24
C SER A 164 -0.24 15.23 14.31
N SER A 165 -0.74 14.87 15.49
CA SER A 165 -1.60 13.70 15.71
C SER A 165 -2.96 13.79 15.04
N VAL A 166 -3.46 15.02 14.80
CA VAL A 166 -4.71 15.27 14.09
C VAL A 166 -4.45 15.33 12.58
N TYR A 167 -3.37 16.00 12.15
CA TYR A 167 -2.91 16.01 10.76
C TYR A 167 -2.73 14.59 10.20
N GLN A 168 -2.06 13.72 10.97
CA GLN A 168 -1.82 12.32 10.61
C GLN A 168 -3.10 11.56 10.25
N ARG A 169 -4.22 11.79 10.94
CA ARG A 169 -5.51 11.13 10.64
C ARG A 169 -6.06 11.45 9.25
N TYR A 170 -5.70 12.60 8.69
CA TYR A 170 -6.21 13.08 7.41
C TYR A 170 -5.23 12.89 6.25
N THR A 171 -3.95 12.68 6.56
CA THR A 171 -2.91 12.40 5.56
C THR A 171 -2.54 10.93 5.46
N GLU A 172 -2.90 10.12 6.46
CA GLU A 172 -2.65 8.68 6.48
C GLU A 172 -3.84 7.89 5.93
N TYR A 173 -3.75 7.48 4.66
CA TYR A 173 -4.16 6.11 4.32
C TYR A 173 -3.26 5.15 5.14
N PRO A 174 -3.76 3.96 5.53
CA PRO A 174 -3.54 3.36 6.85
C PRO A 174 -2.09 3.51 7.31
N PRO A 175 -1.88 3.90 8.59
CA PRO A 175 -0.73 4.67 9.03
C PRO A 175 0.51 4.27 8.25
N ALA A 176 0.95 5.17 7.36
CA ALA A 176 2.33 5.18 6.93
C ALA A 176 3.12 5.53 8.19
N LEU A 177 3.27 4.55 9.09
CA LEU A 177 4.24 4.58 10.14
C LEU A 177 5.52 4.90 9.39
N THR A 178 6.00 6.13 9.55
CA THR A 178 7.41 6.44 9.35
C THR A 178 8.10 5.24 9.96
N PRO A 179 8.80 4.40 9.14
CA PRO A 179 9.58 3.32 9.73
C PRO A 179 10.36 4.01 10.80
N VAL A 180 10.24 3.55 12.06
CA VAL A 180 11.09 4.07 13.13
C VAL A 180 12.43 4.16 12.48
N ALA A 181 12.90 5.39 12.25
CA ALA A 181 14.15 5.66 11.58
C ALA A 181 15.17 5.28 12.64
N SER A 182 15.29 3.97 12.83
CA SER A 182 16.43 3.39 13.45
C SER A 182 17.47 3.70 12.39
N ASP A 183 18.27 4.72 12.69
CA ASP A 183 19.64 4.87 12.20
C ASP A 183 20.45 3.62 12.62
N SER A 184 19.91 2.43 12.35
CA SER A 184 20.58 1.17 12.50
C SER A 184 21.63 1.20 11.41
N PRO A 185 22.93 1.24 11.76
CA PRO A 185 23.99 1.15 10.77
C PRO A 185 23.71 -0.06 9.89
N ASP A 186 23.96 0.08 8.58
CA ASP A 186 23.77 -1.00 7.61
C ASP A 186 24.27 -2.32 8.20
N LEU A 187 23.33 -3.23 8.49
CA LEU A 187 23.66 -4.48 9.17
C LEU A 187 24.63 -5.26 8.27
N SER A 188 25.92 -5.22 8.65
CA SER A 188 26.95 -5.97 7.97
C SER A 188 26.72 -7.46 8.23
N ILE A 189 27.01 -8.30 7.24
CA ILE A 189 26.97 -9.76 7.42
C ILE A 189 27.96 -10.10 8.54
N PRO A 190 27.54 -10.80 9.62
CA PRO A 190 28.45 -11.15 10.70
C PRO A 190 29.68 -11.88 10.17
N SER A 191 30.88 -11.48 10.59
CA SER A 191 32.15 -11.99 10.03
C SER A 191 32.35 -13.50 10.22
N CYS A 192 31.64 -14.10 11.18
CA CYS A 192 31.61 -15.55 11.41
C CYS A 192 30.81 -16.32 10.35
N VAL A 193 29.92 -15.65 9.61
CA VAL A 193 29.12 -16.25 8.55
C VAL A 193 29.94 -16.29 7.26
N THR A 194 30.14 -17.50 6.75
CA THR A 194 30.94 -17.75 5.53
C THR A 194 30.07 -18.34 4.43
N THR A 195 30.68 -18.69 3.29
CA THR A 195 29.99 -19.36 2.17
C THR A 195 29.58 -20.82 2.46
N ALA A 196 30.01 -21.38 3.59
CA ALA A 196 29.62 -22.71 4.01
C ALA A 196 28.47 -22.62 5.01
N THR A 197 27.42 -23.42 4.79
CA THR A 197 26.29 -23.53 5.72
C THR A 197 26.76 -24.07 7.06
N LYS A 198 26.56 -23.29 8.13
CA LYS A 198 26.92 -23.68 9.50
C LYS A 198 25.77 -23.38 10.46
N SER A 199 25.71 -24.14 11.54
CA SER A 199 24.77 -23.87 12.64
C SER A 199 25.38 -22.85 13.60
N PHE A 200 24.62 -21.82 13.94
CA PHE A 200 25.00 -20.76 14.87
C PHE A 200 23.97 -20.67 15.98
N SER A 201 24.40 -20.22 17.16
CA SER A 201 23.45 -19.76 18.16
C SER A 201 22.79 -18.47 17.67
N LEU A 202 21.48 -18.36 17.83
CA LEU A 202 20.74 -17.18 17.41
C LEU A 202 21.30 -15.91 18.06
N LEU A 203 21.57 -15.96 19.36
CA LEU A 203 22.16 -14.84 20.12
C LEU A 203 23.57 -14.46 19.66
N SER A 204 24.30 -15.36 18.99
CA SER A 204 25.61 -15.03 18.40
C SER A 204 25.49 -14.22 17.11
N LEU A 205 24.36 -14.33 16.40
CA LEU A 205 24.07 -13.58 15.19
C LEU A 205 23.25 -12.31 15.50
N PHE A 206 22.35 -12.39 16.49
CA PHE A 206 21.43 -11.34 16.89
C PHE A 206 21.44 -11.20 18.43
N PRO A 207 22.43 -10.50 19.01
CA PRO A 207 22.59 -10.40 20.46
C PRO A 207 21.42 -9.72 21.19
N LEU A 208 20.63 -8.93 20.46
CA LEU A 208 19.49 -8.17 20.99
C LEU A 208 18.15 -8.90 20.82
N THR A 209 18.14 -10.15 20.34
CA THR A 209 16.90 -10.92 20.21
C THR A 209 16.21 -11.05 21.56
N ALA A 210 14.96 -10.60 21.61
CA ALA A 210 14.11 -10.66 22.80
C ALA A 210 12.97 -11.69 22.67
N ASP A 211 12.63 -12.13 21.46
CA ASP A 211 11.56 -13.11 21.25
C ASP A 211 12.01 -14.52 21.67
N ARG A 212 11.23 -15.13 22.57
CA ARG A 212 11.46 -16.47 23.12
C ARG A 212 10.96 -17.60 22.21
N ASN A 213 10.18 -17.29 21.19
CA ASN A 213 9.69 -18.27 20.22
C ASN A 213 10.71 -18.57 19.13
N LEU A 214 11.72 -17.70 18.95
CA LEU A 214 12.79 -17.98 18.00
C LEU A 214 13.67 -19.13 18.52
N PRO A 215 14.20 -19.97 17.62
CA PRO A 215 15.00 -21.12 18.01
C PRO A 215 16.38 -20.71 18.52
N ASP A 216 16.93 -21.48 19.45
CA ASP A 216 18.27 -21.25 20.00
C ASP A 216 19.38 -21.32 18.95
N LYS A 217 19.17 -22.12 17.90
CA LYS A 217 20.12 -22.35 16.81
C LYS A 217 19.45 -22.27 15.46
N ILE A 218 20.17 -21.67 14.51
CA ILE A 218 19.76 -21.56 13.11
C ILE A 218 20.93 -21.90 12.19
N LEU A 219 20.64 -22.37 10.98
CA LEU A 219 21.62 -22.43 9.92
C LEU A 219 21.85 -21.03 9.37
N SER A 220 23.10 -20.72 9.02
CA SER A 220 23.40 -19.48 8.33
C SER A 220 24.49 -19.68 7.29
N VAL A 221 24.36 -18.95 6.19
CA VAL A 221 25.28 -18.98 5.05
C VAL A 221 25.27 -17.64 4.34
N ARG A 222 26.43 -17.25 3.81
CA ARG A 222 26.60 -16.11 2.93
C ARG A 222 26.66 -16.57 1.47
N ILE A 223 25.94 -15.89 0.60
CA ILE A 223 25.90 -16.21 -0.82
C ILE A 223 26.08 -14.93 -1.65
N SER A 224 26.95 -14.97 -2.65
CA SER A 224 27.14 -13.83 -3.55
C SER A 224 25.93 -13.68 -4.48
N PHE A 225 25.47 -12.47 -4.71
CA PHE A 225 24.41 -12.19 -5.66
C PHE A 225 24.81 -12.63 -7.08
N ASP A 226 23.83 -13.14 -7.80
CA ASP A 226 23.88 -13.40 -9.25
C ASP A 226 22.50 -13.00 -9.80
N LYS A 227 22.27 -13.15 -11.10
CA LYS A 227 20.95 -12.97 -11.71
C LYS A 227 19.89 -13.74 -10.89
N PRO A 228 18.71 -13.13 -10.61
CA PRO A 228 17.72 -13.70 -9.70
C PRO A 228 17.39 -15.17 -9.96
N ASP A 229 17.19 -15.57 -11.21
CA ASP A 229 16.87 -16.96 -11.57
C ASP A 229 18.02 -17.93 -11.25
N LYS A 230 19.26 -17.53 -11.50
CA LYS A 230 20.45 -18.33 -11.19
C LYS A 230 20.67 -18.43 -9.68
N LEU A 231 20.45 -17.32 -8.97
CA LEU A 231 20.54 -17.28 -7.52
C LEU A 231 19.50 -18.22 -6.90
N ALA A 232 18.25 -18.16 -7.37
CA ALA A 232 17.18 -19.05 -6.93
C ALA A 232 17.53 -20.53 -7.19
N GLN A 233 17.96 -20.89 -8.41
CA GLN A 233 18.37 -22.26 -8.74
C GLN A 233 19.52 -22.76 -7.86
N ARG A 234 20.50 -21.90 -7.57
CA ARG A 234 21.63 -22.26 -6.71
C ARG A 234 21.22 -22.46 -5.26
N ILE A 235 20.40 -21.55 -4.71
CA ILE A 235 19.86 -21.68 -3.35
C ILE A 235 19.03 -22.98 -3.26
N GLU A 236 18.17 -23.22 -4.23
CA GLU A 236 17.32 -24.42 -4.29
C GLU A 236 18.17 -25.69 -4.24
N ARG A 237 19.14 -25.80 -5.15
CA ARG A 237 20.02 -26.96 -5.30
C ARG A 237 20.93 -27.18 -4.09
N ASP A 238 21.59 -26.12 -3.62
CA ASP A 238 22.71 -26.25 -2.68
C ASP A 238 22.26 -26.20 -1.21
N LEU A 239 21.11 -25.58 -0.93
CA LEU A 239 20.68 -25.28 0.44
C LEU A 239 19.31 -25.89 0.75
N ILE A 240 18.31 -25.62 -0.08
CA ILE A 240 16.90 -25.90 0.23
C ILE A 240 16.53 -27.38 0.08
N GLN A 241 17.07 -28.08 -0.92
CA GLN A 241 16.82 -29.52 -1.12
C GLN A 241 17.10 -30.37 0.12
N THR A 242 18.05 -29.95 0.97
CA THR A 242 18.42 -30.65 2.21
C THR A 242 17.41 -30.42 3.35
N LEU A 243 16.61 -29.36 3.28
CA LEU A 243 15.68 -28.97 4.34
C LEU A 243 14.32 -29.68 4.25
N GLY A 244 13.96 -30.22 3.07
CA GLY A 244 12.71 -30.94 2.83
C GLY A 244 11.61 -30.08 2.21
N LYS A 245 10.35 -30.50 2.38
CA LYS A 245 9.17 -29.83 1.79
C LYS A 245 8.51 -28.86 2.78
N GLY A 246 7.57 -28.06 2.28
CA GLY A 246 6.74 -27.17 3.11
C GLY A 246 7.51 -25.99 3.67
N LEU A 247 8.37 -25.39 2.83
CA LEU A 247 9.17 -24.24 3.20
C LEU A 247 8.43 -22.94 2.85
N LEU A 248 8.54 -21.96 3.73
CA LEU A 248 8.15 -20.59 3.45
C LEU A 248 9.39 -19.70 3.49
N PHE A 249 9.39 -18.69 2.63
CA PHE A 249 10.51 -17.78 2.44
C PHE A 249 10.04 -16.35 2.69
N SER A 250 10.86 -15.57 3.39
CA SER A 250 10.67 -14.13 3.54
C SER A 250 11.96 -13.42 3.13
N GLY A 251 11.86 -12.54 2.14
CA GLY A 251 12.97 -11.70 1.72
C GLY A 251 12.86 -10.31 2.33
N THR A 252 13.95 -9.80 2.89
CA THR A 252 14.00 -8.45 3.48
C THR A 252 15.36 -7.81 3.25
N LYS A 253 15.46 -6.50 3.42
CA LYS A 253 16.76 -5.82 3.41
C LYS A 253 17.50 -6.08 4.72
N ARG A 254 18.83 -6.12 4.67
CA ARG A 254 19.67 -6.29 5.87
C ARG A 254 19.40 -5.26 6.96
N SER A 255 19.15 -4.01 6.60
CA SER A 255 18.83 -2.94 7.55
C SER A 255 17.56 -3.17 8.37
N PHE A 256 16.57 -3.92 7.84
CA PHE A 256 15.34 -4.25 8.57
C PHE A 256 15.44 -5.53 9.38
N LEU A 257 16.40 -6.40 9.05
CA LEU A 257 16.52 -7.71 9.70
C LEU A 257 16.79 -7.60 11.19
N GLU A 258 17.66 -6.68 11.63
CA GLU A 258 17.99 -6.55 13.05
C GLU A 258 16.74 -6.23 13.89
N LEU A 259 15.92 -5.30 13.42
CA LEU A 259 14.66 -4.93 14.06
C LEU A 259 13.67 -6.12 14.05
N GLN A 260 13.57 -6.82 12.92
CA GLN A 260 12.72 -7.99 12.79
C GLN A 260 13.16 -9.11 13.74
N MET A 261 14.45 -9.35 13.90
CA MET A 261 14.99 -10.39 14.79
C MET A 261 14.98 -9.99 16.28
N LYS A 262 14.86 -8.68 16.58
CA LYS A 262 14.75 -8.18 17.95
C LYS A 262 13.41 -8.57 18.58
N TRP A 263 12.31 -8.29 17.89
CA TRP A 263 10.96 -8.46 18.43
C TRP A 263 10.11 -9.51 17.72
N PHE A 264 10.44 -9.83 16.46
CA PHE A 264 9.72 -10.77 15.60
C PHE A 264 8.19 -10.57 15.61
N VAL A 265 7.77 -9.31 15.45
CA VAL A 265 6.37 -8.89 15.44
C VAL A 265 5.88 -8.51 14.04
N PRO A 266 4.56 -8.59 13.77
CA PRO A 266 3.96 -8.01 12.58
C PRO A 266 4.28 -6.51 12.48
N VAL A 267 4.74 -6.06 11.31
CA VAL A 267 5.04 -4.65 11.03
C VAL A 267 4.42 -4.24 9.70
N LEU A 268 4.08 -2.95 9.58
CA LEU A 268 3.76 -2.36 8.28
C LEU A 268 5.07 -2.03 7.56
N ASN A 269 5.21 -2.49 6.32
CA ASN A 269 6.28 -2.02 5.47
C ASN A 269 6.00 -0.56 5.08
N ALA A 270 7.06 0.23 4.89
CA ALA A 270 6.92 1.63 4.48
C ALA A 270 6.28 1.80 3.08
N SER A 271 6.25 0.73 2.27
CA SER A 271 5.57 0.71 0.98
C SER A 271 4.19 0.06 1.09
N ASN A 272 3.14 0.83 0.86
CA ASN A 272 1.75 0.34 0.84
C ASN A 272 1.53 -0.76 -0.21
N THR A 273 2.36 -0.83 -1.26
CA THR A 273 2.22 -1.86 -2.29
C THR A 273 2.53 -3.27 -1.81
N ASP A 274 3.26 -3.38 -0.71
CA ASP A 274 3.83 -4.62 -0.17
C ASP A 274 3.02 -5.11 1.05
N ASN A 275 2.03 -4.33 1.49
CA ASN A 275 1.17 -4.63 2.64
C ASN A 275 -0.20 -5.16 2.21
N GLU A 276 -0.28 -6.09 1.26
CA GLU A 276 -1.55 -6.55 0.67
C GLU A 276 -2.60 -7.03 1.69
N PHE A 277 -2.16 -7.54 2.84
CA PHE A 277 -3.01 -7.98 3.96
C PHE A 277 -2.76 -7.17 5.24
N GLY A 278 -2.18 -5.98 5.14
CA GLY A 278 -1.89 -5.07 6.25
C GLY A 278 -0.59 -5.35 7.00
N PRO A 279 -0.47 -4.96 8.28
CA PRO A 279 0.71 -5.22 9.09
C PRO A 279 0.95 -6.73 9.19
N GLY A 280 2.18 -7.17 8.92
CA GLY A 280 2.44 -8.61 8.87
C GLY A 280 3.88 -9.00 8.62
N ILE A 281 4.22 -10.24 8.99
CA ILE A 281 5.42 -10.90 8.49
C ILE A 281 5.02 -11.70 7.25
N TYR A 282 5.39 -11.18 6.08
CA TYR A 282 5.04 -11.74 4.79
C TYR A 282 5.99 -12.88 4.42
N THR A 283 5.41 -14.03 4.05
CA THR A 283 6.14 -15.18 3.56
C THR A 283 5.47 -15.78 2.33
N THR A 284 6.21 -16.53 1.51
CA THR A 284 5.68 -17.21 0.33
C THR A 284 6.40 -18.54 0.12
N SER A 285 5.75 -19.49 -0.53
CA SER A 285 6.40 -20.72 -1.02
C SER A 285 7.26 -20.48 -2.27
N SER A 286 7.15 -19.31 -2.92
CA SER A 286 7.92 -18.96 -4.11
C SER A 286 9.27 -18.33 -3.74
N LEU A 287 10.35 -19.13 -3.82
CA LEU A 287 11.72 -18.66 -3.57
C LEU A 287 12.08 -17.46 -4.44
N ALA A 288 11.73 -17.49 -5.73
CA ALA A 288 12.00 -16.39 -6.65
C ALA A 288 11.31 -15.09 -6.22
N HIS A 289 10.07 -15.18 -5.73
CA HIS A 289 9.32 -14.02 -5.27
C HIS A 289 9.88 -13.45 -3.96
N ALA A 290 10.29 -14.30 -3.03
CA ALA A 290 10.96 -13.83 -1.81
C ALA A 290 12.33 -13.18 -2.12
N LEU A 291 13.11 -13.74 -3.06
CA LEU A 291 14.39 -13.15 -3.48
C LEU A 291 14.22 -11.77 -4.13
N PHE A 292 13.11 -11.53 -4.84
CA PHE A 292 12.79 -10.22 -5.39
C PHE A 292 12.72 -9.14 -4.28
N TYR A 293 12.09 -9.45 -3.14
CA TYR A 293 12.02 -8.53 -1.99
C TYR A 293 13.35 -8.39 -1.23
N ALA A 294 14.15 -9.46 -1.14
CA ALA A 294 15.47 -9.37 -0.54
C ALA A 294 16.38 -8.43 -1.35
N GLY A 295 16.36 -8.57 -2.68
CA GLY A 295 17.25 -7.82 -3.57
C GLY A 295 18.74 -8.20 -3.40
N PRO A 296 19.66 -7.45 -4.05
CA PRO A 296 21.06 -7.83 -4.13
C PRO A 296 21.83 -7.81 -2.81
N GLN A 297 21.39 -7.01 -1.85
CA GLN A 297 22.05 -6.84 -0.54
C GLN A 297 21.12 -7.23 0.61
N GLY A 298 20.17 -8.12 0.33
CA GLY A 298 19.15 -8.55 1.27
C GLY A 298 19.52 -9.77 2.09
N VAL A 299 18.50 -10.27 2.77
CA VAL A 299 18.51 -11.53 3.50
C VAL A 299 17.26 -12.30 3.16
N LEU A 300 17.42 -13.61 3.03
CA LEU A 300 16.32 -14.56 2.93
C LEU A 300 16.20 -15.33 4.25
N LEU A 301 15.05 -15.24 4.89
CA LEU A 301 14.64 -16.07 6.00
C LEU A 301 13.91 -17.30 5.46
N VAL A 302 14.29 -18.48 5.96
CA VAL A 302 13.67 -19.75 5.58
C VAL A 302 12.99 -20.35 6.80
N PHE A 303 11.71 -20.63 6.64
CA PHE A 303 10.84 -21.22 7.65
C PHE A 303 10.46 -22.62 7.21
N LYS A 304 10.64 -23.60 8.10
CA LYS A 304 10.38 -25.01 7.79
C LYS A 304 9.11 -25.49 8.45
N SER A 305 8.12 -25.79 7.61
CA SER A 305 6.83 -26.38 8.00
C SER A 305 6.22 -25.70 9.23
N PRO A 306 5.92 -24.39 9.17
CA PRO A 306 5.33 -23.70 10.31
C PRO A 306 4.03 -24.38 10.73
N ASP A 307 3.90 -24.62 12.04
CA ASP A 307 2.71 -25.25 12.60
C ASP A 307 1.70 -24.18 12.99
N PHE A 308 0.60 -24.13 12.23
CA PHE A 308 -0.48 -23.18 12.40
C PHE A 308 -1.76 -23.82 12.96
N GLN A 309 -1.68 -25.01 13.59
CA GLN A 309 -2.87 -25.69 14.12
C GLN A 309 -3.58 -24.90 15.22
N ASP A 310 -2.83 -24.21 16.07
CA ASP A 310 -3.36 -23.46 17.22
C ASP A 310 -3.51 -21.96 16.96
N VAL A 311 -3.56 -21.53 15.70
CA VAL A 311 -3.75 -20.12 15.33
C VAL A 311 -4.96 -19.95 14.42
N ASN A 312 -5.62 -18.80 14.51
CA ASN A 312 -6.74 -18.50 13.64
C ASN A 312 -6.24 -18.20 12.22
N ILE A 313 -6.53 -19.08 11.26
CA ILE A 313 -6.16 -18.91 9.85
C ILE A 313 -7.38 -18.44 9.07
N TRP A 314 -7.20 -17.36 8.31
CA TRP A 314 -8.19 -16.90 7.35
C TRP A 314 -7.64 -17.00 5.92
N GLU A 315 -8.45 -17.57 5.04
CA GLU A 315 -8.20 -17.64 3.60
C GLU A 315 -9.33 -16.88 2.89
N PRO A 316 -9.14 -15.58 2.58
CA PRO A 316 -10.19 -14.78 1.96
C PRO A 316 -10.61 -15.37 0.61
N ASP A 317 -11.92 -15.31 0.34
CA ASP A 317 -12.47 -15.59 -0.97
C ASP A 317 -12.09 -14.50 -1.99
N ASP A 318 -12.56 -14.62 -3.24
CA ASP A 318 -12.22 -13.66 -4.30
C ASP A 318 -12.65 -12.22 -3.99
N ASN A 319 -13.78 -12.05 -3.30
CA ASN A 319 -14.34 -10.74 -3.01
C ASN A 319 -13.65 -10.12 -1.79
N ASP A 320 -13.48 -10.90 -0.73
CA ASP A 320 -12.78 -10.50 0.47
C ASP A 320 -11.32 -10.17 0.18
N TRP A 321 -10.65 -10.99 -0.65
CA TRP A 321 -9.26 -10.77 -1.07
C TRP A 321 -9.12 -9.42 -1.78
N ARG A 322 -10.02 -9.11 -2.72
CA ARG A 322 -9.98 -7.84 -3.44
C ARG A 322 -10.21 -6.66 -2.50
N THR A 323 -11.17 -6.81 -1.58
CA THR A 323 -11.52 -5.78 -0.59
C THR A 323 -10.33 -5.45 0.32
N ILE A 324 -9.67 -6.47 0.87
CA ILE A 324 -8.52 -6.25 1.76
C ILE A 324 -7.30 -5.70 1.02
N VAL A 325 -7.00 -6.23 -0.18
CA VAL A 325 -5.87 -5.74 -0.99
C VAL A 325 -6.09 -4.29 -1.41
N ASP A 326 -7.28 -3.92 -1.88
CA ASP A 326 -7.56 -2.54 -2.27
C ASP A 326 -7.50 -1.58 -1.08
N HIS A 327 -7.92 -2.03 0.11
CA HIS A 327 -7.82 -1.24 1.35
C HIS A 327 -6.37 -0.97 1.72
N TRP A 328 -5.55 -2.00 1.88
CA TRP A 328 -4.19 -1.80 2.38
C TRP A 328 -3.22 -1.24 1.34
N THR A 329 -3.50 -1.43 0.05
CA THR A 329 -2.71 -0.79 -1.01
C THR A 329 -3.16 0.65 -1.30
N GLY A 330 -4.12 1.19 -0.53
CA GLY A 330 -4.55 2.59 -0.61
C GLY A 330 -5.35 2.93 -1.86
N ARG A 331 -5.99 1.93 -2.49
CA ARG A 331 -6.78 2.12 -3.72
C ARG A 331 -8.22 2.46 -3.42
N ARG A 332 -8.82 1.73 -2.47
CA ARG A 332 -10.20 1.94 -2.01
C ARG A 332 -10.27 1.57 -0.54
N ALA A 333 -10.70 2.50 0.29
CA ALA A 333 -11.05 2.15 1.66
C ALA A 333 -12.20 1.13 1.64
N ALA A 334 -12.00 -0.02 2.27
CA ALA A 334 -13.09 -0.95 2.57
C ALA A 334 -14.17 -0.24 3.41
N THR A 335 -15.41 -0.23 2.91
CA THR A 335 -16.59 0.30 3.62
C THR A 335 -17.03 -0.61 4.76
N GLN A 336 -16.70 -1.89 4.66
CA GLN A 336 -16.94 -2.89 5.69
C GLN A 336 -15.72 -3.79 5.81
N LYS A 337 -15.40 -4.20 7.04
CA LYS A 337 -14.32 -5.15 7.34
C LYS A 337 -14.79 -6.59 7.06
N PRO A 338 -14.21 -7.32 6.09
CA PRO A 338 -14.40 -8.75 5.91
C PRO A 338 -14.34 -9.58 7.20
N LEU A 339 -15.17 -10.61 7.24
CA LEU A 339 -15.18 -11.59 8.32
C LEU A 339 -13.87 -12.39 8.28
N GLY A 340 -13.06 -12.28 9.33
CA GLY A 340 -11.77 -12.97 9.42
C GLY A 340 -10.53 -12.09 9.26
N TRP A 341 -10.70 -10.78 8.99
CA TRP A 341 -9.56 -9.85 8.93
C TRP A 341 -8.76 -9.79 10.25
N GLU A 342 -9.36 -10.11 11.40
CA GLU A 342 -8.67 -10.22 12.70
C GLU A 342 -8.01 -11.58 12.94
N SER A 343 -7.71 -12.34 11.88
CA SER A 343 -6.98 -13.60 11.97
C SER A 343 -5.54 -13.38 12.45
N ASP A 344 -4.96 -14.45 13.01
CA ASP A 344 -3.55 -14.48 13.37
C ASP A 344 -2.66 -14.69 12.14
N VAL A 345 -3.21 -15.41 11.15
CA VAL A 345 -2.56 -15.71 9.88
C VAL A 345 -3.57 -15.51 8.74
N THR A 346 -3.16 -14.77 7.72
CA THR A 346 -3.91 -14.65 6.47
C THR A 346 -3.16 -15.34 5.33
N LYS A 347 -3.85 -16.19 4.55
CA LYS A 347 -3.28 -16.84 3.37
C LYS A 347 -4.07 -16.49 2.13
N GLY A 348 -3.38 -16.07 1.09
CA GLY A 348 -4.03 -15.75 -0.17
C GLY A 348 -3.03 -15.57 -1.29
N PRO A 349 -3.51 -15.38 -2.53
CA PRO A 349 -2.61 -15.10 -3.63
C PRO A 349 -1.93 -13.73 -3.45
N ILE A 350 -0.74 -13.63 -4.00
CA ILE A 350 -0.02 -12.37 -4.17
C ILE A 350 -0.59 -11.69 -5.39
N SER A 351 -0.88 -10.39 -5.32
CA SER A 351 -1.41 -9.71 -6.49
C SER A 351 -0.39 -9.55 -7.61
N VAL A 352 -0.88 -9.43 -8.84
CA VAL A 352 -0.11 -9.01 -10.01
C VAL A 352 -0.63 -7.67 -10.52
N ALA A 353 0.28 -6.71 -10.70
CA ALA A 353 -0.06 -5.41 -11.25
C ALA A 353 -0.26 -5.51 -12.77
N ARG A 354 -1.46 -5.21 -13.25
CA ARG A 354 -1.79 -5.22 -14.68
C ARG A 354 -1.35 -3.92 -15.37
N ARG A 355 -0.06 -3.82 -15.73
CA ARG A 355 0.59 -2.65 -16.34
C ARG A 355 0.53 -1.37 -15.48
N ARG A 356 1.44 -0.43 -15.75
CA ARG A 356 1.79 0.75 -14.93
C ARG A 356 0.70 1.85 -14.90
N SER A 357 -0.56 1.55 -14.61
CA SER A 357 -1.47 2.60 -14.17
C SER A 357 -1.75 2.45 -12.67
N SER A 358 -1.65 3.55 -11.93
CA SER A 358 -2.02 3.63 -10.51
C SER A 358 -3.49 3.24 -10.25
N THR A 359 -4.28 3.11 -11.31
CA THR A 359 -5.70 2.78 -11.32
C THR A 359 -6.03 1.33 -11.72
N SER A 360 -5.06 0.52 -12.21
CA SER A 360 -5.37 -0.81 -12.75
C SER A 360 -5.73 -1.80 -11.64
N ILE A 361 -6.92 -2.40 -11.68
CA ILE A 361 -7.35 -3.47 -10.75
C ILE A 361 -6.23 -4.50 -10.59
N ARG A 362 -5.91 -4.86 -9.34
CA ARG A 362 -4.95 -5.92 -9.01
C ARG A 362 -5.63 -7.28 -9.24
N ASP A 363 -5.00 -8.12 -10.06
CA ASP A 363 -5.48 -9.48 -10.32
C ASP A 363 -4.78 -10.46 -9.37
N ARG A 364 -5.42 -11.58 -9.05
CA ARG A 364 -4.82 -12.65 -8.24
C ARG A 364 -3.66 -13.26 -9.04
N GLY A 365 -2.46 -13.27 -8.46
CA GLY A 365 -1.29 -13.88 -9.04
C GLY A 365 -1.21 -15.40 -8.84
N PRO A 366 -0.24 -16.05 -9.49
CA PRO A 366 -0.05 -17.51 -9.42
C PRO A 366 0.63 -17.99 -8.12
N HIS A 367 1.15 -17.07 -7.30
CA HIS A 367 1.87 -17.40 -6.08
C HIS A 367 1.01 -17.08 -4.86
N THR A 368 1.14 -17.88 -3.82
CA THR A 368 0.47 -17.67 -2.53
C THR A 368 1.43 -17.03 -1.53
N GLN A 369 0.91 -16.14 -0.71
CA GLN A 369 1.56 -15.64 0.49
C GLN A 369 0.84 -16.12 1.74
N VAL A 370 1.62 -16.30 2.80
CA VAL A 370 1.17 -16.58 4.16
C VAL A 370 1.70 -15.46 5.03
N VAL A 371 0.81 -14.71 5.66
CA VAL A 371 1.13 -13.50 6.39
C VAL A 371 0.76 -13.70 7.84
N ALA A 372 1.75 -13.63 8.74
CA ALA A 372 1.50 -13.59 10.17
C ALA A 372 1.08 -12.15 10.55
N THR A 373 -0.21 -11.95 10.75
CA THR A 373 -0.87 -10.64 10.98
C THR A 373 -0.98 -10.29 12.45
N ALA A 374 -0.93 -11.28 13.34
CA ALA A 374 -0.93 -11.09 14.79
C ALA A 374 0.19 -11.88 15.49
N TYR A 375 0.38 -11.62 16.79
CA TYR A 375 1.44 -12.23 17.58
C TYR A 375 1.40 -13.76 17.62
N PRO A 376 0.25 -14.46 17.78
CA PRO A 376 0.21 -15.92 17.74
C PRO A 376 0.73 -16.50 16.42
N GLY A 377 0.34 -15.92 15.28
CA GLY A 377 0.84 -16.29 13.96
C GLY A 377 2.34 -16.01 13.81
N ALA A 378 2.81 -14.87 14.32
CA ALA A 378 4.23 -14.52 14.29
C ALA A 378 5.07 -15.46 15.16
N ALA A 379 4.56 -15.85 16.34
CA ALA A 379 5.19 -16.81 17.22
C ALA A 379 5.28 -18.21 16.59
N ALA A 380 4.22 -18.68 15.93
CA ALA A 380 4.22 -19.93 15.18
C ALA A 380 5.27 -19.91 14.05
N LEU A 381 5.33 -18.80 13.31
CA LEU A 381 6.33 -18.59 12.27
C LEU A 381 7.76 -18.54 12.85
N ALA A 382 7.98 -17.82 13.94
CA ALA A 382 9.27 -17.67 14.61
C ALA A 382 9.90 -19.02 14.96
N ARG A 383 9.11 -19.92 15.58
CA ARG A 383 9.56 -21.28 15.98
C ARG A 383 10.04 -22.12 14.81
N SER A 384 9.53 -21.84 13.62
CA SER A 384 9.83 -22.57 12.39
C SER A 384 11.03 -22.01 11.61
N LEU A 385 11.59 -20.86 12.04
CA LEU A 385 12.78 -20.30 11.41
C LEU A 385 13.91 -21.33 11.49
N CYS A 386 14.51 -21.70 10.36
CA CYS A 386 15.56 -22.72 10.37
C CYS A 386 16.86 -22.22 9.73
N MET A 387 16.79 -21.22 8.85
CA MET A 387 17.93 -20.75 8.11
C MET A 387 17.85 -19.26 7.76
N VAL A 388 19.00 -18.58 7.81
CA VAL A 388 19.20 -17.20 7.38
C VAL A 388 20.28 -17.17 6.29
N ILE A 389 19.90 -16.76 5.08
CA ILE A 389 20.78 -16.67 3.91
C ILE A 389 21.08 -15.20 3.65
N TRP A 390 22.36 -14.81 3.78
CA TRP A 390 22.82 -13.45 3.56
C TRP A 390 23.26 -13.27 2.12
N ILE A 391 22.71 -12.27 1.42
CA ILE A 391 23.01 -11.99 0.02
C ILE A 391 23.98 -10.80 -0.06
N GLU A 392 25.06 -10.97 -0.81
CA GLU A 392 26.12 -9.96 -1.00
C GLU A 392 26.40 -9.62 -2.46
#